data_AF-A0A2U3QE11-F1
#
_entry.id   AF-A0A2U3QE11-F1
#
_cell.length_a   1.000
_cell.length_b   1.000
_cell.length_c   1.000
_cell.angle_alpha   90.00
_cell.angle_beta   90.00
_cell.angle_gamma   90.00
#
_symmetry.space_group_name_H-M   'P 1'
#
loop_
_entity.id
_entity.type
_entity.pdbx_description
1 polymer ?
#
loop_
_entity_poly.entity_id
_entity_poly.type
_entity_poly.pdbx_seq_one_letter_code
_entity_poly.pdbx_strand_id
1 'polypeptide(L)'
;MPVHNPAIKKRYLEIPEPSLSDTLGDCQRLLREIEKALGYKGVKVEFIGNGSIDGAMKALLSVENLEKTQQIAESVTTFELTREPSYYGLYTSALFLPHTDMSLFPTVKIK
;
A
#
# COMPACT_ATOMS: atom_id res chain seq x y z
N MET A 1 26.26 8.00 7.22
CA MET A 1 24.98 8.36 6.59
C MET A 1 23.93 8.46 7.69
N PRO A 2 23.10 9.51 7.76
CA PRO A 2 22.07 9.60 8.79
C PRO A 2 21.11 8.42 8.64
N VAL A 3 20.77 7.79 9.77
CA VAL A 3 19.81 6.69 9.83
C VAL A 3 18.43 7.30 9.64
N HIS A 4 17.88 7.22 8.43
CA HIS A 4 16.52 7.67 8.14
C HIS A 4 15.51 6.75 8.85
N ASN A 5 14.70 7.28 9.75
CA ASN A 5 13.61 6.58 10.43
C ASN A 5 12.25 7.12 9.91
N PRO A 6 11.75 6.60 8.78
CA PRO A 6 10.53 7.12 8.16
C PRO A 6 9.30 6.90 9.05
N ALA A 7 8.36 7.86 9.03
CA ALA A 7 7.09 7.77 9.75
C ALA A 7 6.23 6.56 9.30
N ILE A 8 6.44 6.09 8.07
CA ILE A 8 5.76 4.93 7.49
C ILE A 8 6.73 3.75 7.47
N LYS A 9 6.33 2.64 8.08
CA LYS A 9 7.06 1.36 8.01
C LYS A 9 6.35 0.42 7.05
N LYS A 10 7.00 0.10 5.93
CA LYS A 10 6.51 -0.96 5.05
C LYS A 10 6.69 -2.32 5.75
N ARG A 11 5.63 -3.12 5.74
CA ARG A 11 5.63 -4.52 6.21
C ARG A 11 5.05 -5.36 5.10
N TYR A 12 5.70 -6.49 4.84
CA TYR A 12 5.20 -7.50 3.91
C TYR A 12 4.34 -8.48 4.72
N LEU A 13 3.15 -8.75 4.22
CA LEU A 13 2.19 -9.65 4.84
C LEU A 13 1.80 -10.70 3.80
N GLU A 14 2.13 -11.96 4.08
CA GLU A 14 1.65 -13.08 3.30
C GLU A 14 0.26 -13.47 3.82
N ILE A 15 -0.75 -13.40 2.95
CA ILE A 15 -2.11 -13.78 3.27
C ILE A 15 -2.48 -15.07 2.53
N PRO A 16 -3.22 -16.00 3.15
CA PRO A 16 -3.70 -17.19 2.46
C PRO A 16 -4.52 -16.83 1.23
N GLU A 17 -4.43 -17.65 0.18
CA GLU A 17 -5.24 -17.48 -1.03
C GLU A 17 -6.75 -17.41 -0.71
N PRO A 18 -7.52 -16.59 -1.44
CA PRO A 18 -8.97 -16.53 -1.25
C PRO A 18 -9.60 -17.89 -1.53
N SER A 19 -10.51 -18.32 -0.65
CA SER A 19 -11.22 -19.59 -0.78
C SER A 19 -12.71 -19.40 -0.54
N LEU A 20 -13.54 -20.28 -1.10
CA LEU A 20 -14.99 -20.25 -0.87
C LEU A 20 -15.37 -20.48 0.61
N SER A 21 -14.47 -21.08 1.39
CA SER A 21 -14.62 -21.24 2.84
C SER A 21 -14.25 -19.99 3.65
N ASP A 22 -13.42 -19.09 3.11
CA ASP A 22 -13.05 -17.83 3.75
C ASP A 22 -13.88 -16.68 3.18
N THR A 23 -15.08 -16.51 3.74
CA THR A 23 -16.04 -15.49 3.28
C THR A 23 -15.77 -14.09 3.83
N LEU A 24 -14.65 -13.88 4.53
CA LEU A 24 -14.30 -12.56 5.07
C LEU A 24 -13.96 -11.59 3.94
N GLY A 25 -14.37 -10.33 4.09
CA GLY A 25 -13.95 -9.27 3.18
C GLY A 25 -12.46 -8.96 3.30
N ASP A 26 -11.86 -8.36 2.27
CA ASP A 26 -10.41 -8.13 2.21
C ASP A 26 -9.87 -7.32 3.39
N CYS A 27 -10.57 -6.26 3.82
CA CYS A 27 -10.16 -5.50 5.00
C CYS A 27 -10.11 -6.37 6.27
N GLN A 28 -11.10 -7.25 6.47
CA GLN A 28 -11.13 -8.13 7.63
C GLN A 28 -10.05 -9.21 7.54
N ARG A 29 -9.78 -9.73 6.33
CA ARG A 29 -8.68 -10.67 6.07
C ARG A 29 -7.33 -10.01 6.39
N LEU A 30 -7.10 -8.79 5.93
CA LEU A 30 -5.88 -8.03 6.24
C LEU A 30 -5.74 -7.79 7.75
N LEU A 31 -6.79 -7.33 8.44
CA LEU A 31 -6.77 -7.10 9.88
C LEU A 31 -6.45 -8.37 10.67
N ARG A 32 -7.08 -9.49 10.30
CA ARG A 32 -6.84 -10.81 10.88
C ARG A 32 -5.38 -11.24 10.74
N GLU A 33 -4.81 -11.09 9.54
CA GLU A 33 -3.44 -11.51 9.27
C GLU A 33 -2.40 -10.54 9.87
N ILE A 34 -2.70 -9.23 9.94
CA ILE A 34 -1.88 -8.26 10.68
C ILE A 34 -1.79 -8.63 12.17
N GLU A 35 -2.92 -8.98 12.79
CA GLU A 35 -2.93 -9.38 14.19
C GLU A 35 -2.11 -10.65 14.41
N LYS A 36 -2.29 -11.66 13.55
CA LYS A 36 -1.55 -12.94 13.65
C LYS A 36 -0.05 -12.79 13.40
N ALA A 37 0.33 -12.12 12.31
CA ALA A 37 1.72 -12.11 11.84
C ALA A 37 2.58 -11.03 12.53
N LEU A 38 1.98 -9.90 12.89
CA LEU A 38 2.70 -8.74 13.43
C LEU A 38 2.37 -8.45 14.90
N GLY A 39 1.40 -9.15 15.49
CA GLY A 39 1.01 -8.98 16.89
C GLY A 39 0.27 -7.67 17.19
N TYR A 40 -0.12 -6.91 16.17
CA TYR A 40 -0.87 -5.68 16.34
C TYR A 40 -2.35 -6.01 16.61
N LYS A 41 -2.78 -5.84 17.86
CA LYS A 41 -4.17 -6.03 18.26
C LYS A 41 -4.97 -4.74 18.12
N GLY A 42 -6.23 -4.85 17.72
CA GLY A 42 -7.15 -3.72 17.65
C GLY A 42 -6.81 -2.72 16.54
N VAL A 43 -6.18 -3.17 15.45
CA VAL A 43 -5.93 -2.32 14.28
C VAL A 43 -7.27 -1.86 13.71
N LYS A 44 -7.41 -0.55 13.51
CA LYS A 44 -8.61 0.06 12.95
C LYS A 44 -8.31 0.59 11.57
N VAL A 45 -9.20 0.30 10.63
CA VAL A 45 -9.21 0.96 9.32
C VAL A 45 -10.25 2.07 9.41
N GLU A 46 -9.82 3.30 9.20
CA GLU A 46 -10.67 4.48 9.22
C GLU A 46 -10.71 5.11 7.85
N PHE A 47 -11.93 5.42 7.38
CA PHE A 47 -12.12 6.17 6.16
C PHE A 47 -11.94 7.66 6.46
N ILE A 48 -10.88 8.26 5.92
CA ILE A 48 -10.54 9.68 6.18
C ILE A 48 -11.15 10.65 5.16
N GLY A 49 -11.91 10.17 4.17
CA GLY A 49 -12.44 11.02 3.10
C GLY A 49 -11.33 11.60 2.22
N ASN A 50 -11.47 12.87 1.83
CA ASN A 50 -10.47 13.57 1.02
C ASN A 50 -9.35 14.15 1.88
N GLY A 51 -8.36 13.32 2.18
CA GLY A 51 -7.19 13.72 2.97
C GLY A 51 -6.38 14.88 2.37
N SER A 52 -6.45 15.11 1.05
CA SER A 52 -5.75 16.23 0.39
C SER A 52 -6.38 17.58 0.77
N ILE A 53 -7.71 17.70 0.68
CA ILE A 53 -8.41 18.93 1.07
C ILE A 53 -8.32 19.17 2.58
N ASP A 54 -8.50 18.12 3.39
CA ASP A 54 -8.38 18.24 4.84
C ASP A 54 -6.96 18.68 5.26
N GLY A 55 -5.93 18.09 4.65
CA GLY A 55 -4.54 18.50 4.84
C GLY A 55 -4.27 19.95 4.42
N ALA A 56 -4.75 20.35 3.24
CA ALA A 56 -4.60 21.72 2.74
C ALA A 56 -5.27 22.75 3.67
N MET A 57 -6.48 22.45 4.17
CA MET A 57 -7.18 23.29 5.13
C MET A 57 -6.39 23.40 6.45
N LYS A 58 -5.89 22.27 6.99
CA LYS A 58 -5.09 22.27 8.22
C LYS A 58 -3.80 23.09 8.10
N ALA A 59 -3.13 23.02 6.95
CA ALA A 59 -1.93 23.80 6.68
C ALA A 59 -2.24 25.29 6.49
N LEU A 60 -3.36 25.63 5.83
CA LEU A 60 -3.79 27.02 5.63
C LEU A 60 -4.13 27.72 6.96
N LEU A 61 -4.74 26.99 7.90
CA LEU A 61 -5.23 27.55 9.16
C LEU A 61 -4.19 27.55 10.30
N SER A 62 -3.01 26.96 10.11
CA SER A 62 -1.98 26.86 11.17
C SER A 62 -0.57 26.81 10.60
N VAL A 63 0.26 27.76 11.03
CA VAL A 63 1.70 27.82 10.69
C VAL A 63 2.42 26.56 11.18
N GLU A 64 2.10 26.07 12.38
CA GLU A 64 2.68 24.84 12.91
C GLU A 64 2.35 23.62 12.02
N ASN A 65 1.12 23.54 11.52
CA ASN A 65 0.73 22.44 10.62
C ASN A 65 1.38 22.57 9.24
N LEU A 66 1.58 23.80 8.77
CA LEU A 66 2.31 24.05 7.53
C LEU A 66 3.77 23.59 7.66
N GLU A 67 4.45 23.94 8.75
CA GLU A 67 5.82 23.49 9.05
C GLU A 67 5.91 21.97 9.19
N LYS A 68 4.96 21.34 9.89
CA LYS A 68 4.88 19.86 9.98
C LYS A 68 4.69 19.22 8.61
N THR A 69 3.86 19.80 7.76
CA THR A 69 3.64 19.28 6.39
C THR A 69 4.93 19.32 5.58
N GLN A 70 5.70 20.41 5.71
CA GLN A 70 7.01 20.53 5.08
C GLN A 70 8.00 19.47 5.60
N GLN A 71 8.08 19.27 6.92
CA GLN A 71 8.93 18.23 7.52
C GLN A 71 8.57 16.82 7.04
N ILE A 72 7.26 16.52 6.92
CA ILE A 72 6.79 15.24 6.40
C ILE A 72 7.24 15.09 4.94
N ALA A 73 7.04 16.12 4.10
CA ALA A 73 7.43 16.08 2.70
C ALA A 73 8.94 15.81 2.54
N GLU A 74 9.78 16.42 3.38
CA GLU A 74 11.24 16.20 3.39
C GLU A 74 11.63 14.79 3.86
N SER A 75 10.80 14.14 4.65
CA SER A 75 11.03 12.76 5.12
C SER A 75 10.62 11.68 4.12
N VAL A 76 9.83 12.02 3.10
CA VAL A 76 9.31 11.07 2.11
C VAL A 76 10.40 10.73 1.09
N THR A 77 10.62 9.42 0.88
CA THR A 77 11.50 8.92 -0.18
C THR A 77 10.67 8.52 -1.40
N THR A 78 10.81 9.26 -2.50
CA THR A 78 10.15 8.97 -3.78
C THR A 78 11.01 8.04 -4.63
N PHE A 79 10.40 7.00 -5.20
CA PHE A 79 11.06 6.08 -6.12
C PHE A 79 10.59 6.35 -7.55
N GLU A 80 11.53 6.59 -8.46
CA GLU A 80 11.24 6.74 -9.89
C GLU A 80 11.16 5.37 -10.57
N LEU A 81 9.94 4.86 -10.73
CA LEU A 81 9.70 3.53 -11.32
C LEU A 81 10.20 3.42 -12.77
N THR A 82 10.26 4.52 -13.52
CA THR A 82 10.78 4.54 -14.89
C THR A 82 12.28 4.28 -14.98
N ARG A 83 13.02 4.44 -13.86
CA ARG A 83 14.46 4.16 -13.79
C ARG A 83 14.76 2.72 -13.41
N GLU A 84 13.76 1.97 -12.98
CA GLU A 84 13.89 0.56 -12.63
C GLU A 84 13.83 -0.28 -13.92
N PRO A 85 14.94 -0.94 -14.34
CA PRO A 85 15.00 -1.62 -15.63
C PRO A 85 13.93 -2.72 -15.78
N SER A 86 13.55 -3.35 -14.66
CA SER A 86 12.52 -4.39 -14.65
C SER A 86 11.09 -3.85 -14.81
N TYR A 87 10.84 -2.57 -14.50
CA TYR A 87 9.49 -2.00 -14.47
C TYR A 87 8.79 -2.05 -15.82
N TYR A 88 9.48 -1.70 -16.91
CA TYR A 88 8.87 -1.70 -18.24
C TYR A 88 8.45 -3.11 -18.68
N GLY A 89 9.25 -4.12 -18.36
CA GLY A 89 8.91 -5.52 -18.62
C GLY A 89 7.67 -5.96 -17.83
N LEU A 90 7.63 -5.65 -16.53
CA LEU A 90 6.46 -5.93 -15.68
C LEU A 90 5.20 -5.21 -16.18
N TYR A 91 5.33 -3.92 -16.51
CA TYR A 91 4.22 -3.12 -17.05
C TYR A 91 3.66 -3.72 -18.35
N THR A 92 4.53 -4.00 -19.33
CA THR A 92 4.09 -4.57 -20.62
C THR A 92 3.50 -5.98 -20.45
N SER A 93 4.06 -6.79 -19.54
CA SER A 93 3.55 -8.13 -19.22
C SER A 93 2.12 -8.11 -18.67
N ALA A 94 1.75 -7.03 -17.96
CA ALA A 94 0.44 -6.82 -17.36
C ALA A 94 -0.61 -6.18 -18.30
N LEU A 95 -0.23 -5.81 -19.54
CA LEU A 95 -1.17 -5.27 -20.53
C LEU A 95 -2.00 -6.36 -21.25
N PHE A 96 -1.64 -7.63 -21.11
CA PHE A 96 -2.38 -8.75 -21.68
C PHE A 96 -3.31 -9.37 -20.64
N LEU A 97 -4.45 -9.90 -21.07
CA LEU A 97 -5.41 -10.56 -20.17
C LEU A 97 -5.19 -12.09 -20.12
N PRO A 98 -5.16 -12.70 -18.92
CA PRO A 98 -5.11 -12.06 -17.61
C PRO A 98 -3.72 -11.45 -17.29
N HIS A 99 -2.68 -11.99 -17.94
CA HIS A 99 -1.28 -11.56 -17.91
C HIS A 99 -0.51 -12.34 -19.00
N THR A 100 0.70 -11.93 -19.38
CA THR A 100 1.55 -12.77 -20.27
C THR A 100 2.09 -14.03 -19.57
N ASP A 101 2.24 -13.98 -18.25
CA ASP A 101 2.58 -15.13 -17.39
C ASP A 101 1.32 -15.70 -16.74
N MET A 102 0.86 -16.85 -17.26
CA MET A 102 -0.33 -17.54 -16.78
C MET A 102 -0.14 -18.22 -15.42
N SER A 103 1.10 -18.44 -14.97
CA SER A 103 1.36 -19.04 -13.65
C SER A 103 0.89 -18.15 -12.51
N LEU A 104 0.80 -16.83 -12.75
CA LEU A 104 0.25 -15.85 -11.82
C LEU A 104 -1.28 -15.93 -11.69
N PHE A 105 -1.98 -16.60 -12.62
CA PHE A 105 -3.44 -16.69 -12.67
C PHE A 105 -3.91 -18.15 -12.80
N PRO A 106 -3.57 -19.02 -11.83
CA PRO A 106 -3.81 -20.46 -11.92
C PRO A 106 -5.31 -20.84 -11.97
N THR A 107 -6.18 -19.93 -11.54
CA THR A 107 -7.64 -20.13 -11.56
C THR A 107 -8.28 -19.87 -12.93
N VAL A 108 -7.55 -19.25 -13.86
CA VAL A 108 -8.04 -18.96 -15.22
C VAL A 108 -7.80 -20.18 -16.12
N LYS A 109 -8.89 -20.84 -16.50
CA LYS A 109 -8.84 -21.95 -17.47
C LYS A 109 -8.74 -21.39 -18.89
N ILE A 110 -7.66 -21.71 -19.60
CA ILE A 110 -7.56 -21.47 -21.04
C ILE A 110 -8.61 -22.39 -21.70
N LYS A 111 -9.52 -21.81 -22.48
CA LYS A 111 -10.48 -22.56 -23.29
C LYS A 111 -9.82 -23.10 -24.55
#